data_AF-M3UV22-F1
#
_entry.id   AF-M3UV22-F1
#
_cell.length_a   1.000
_cell.length_b   1.000
_cell.length_c   1.000
_cell.angle_alpha   90.00
_cell.angle_beta   90.00
_cell.angle_gamma   90.00
#
_symmetry.space_group_name_H-M   'P 1'
#
loop_
_entity.id
_entity.type
_entity.pdbx_description
1 polymer ?
#
loop_
_entity_poly.entity_id
_entity_poly.type
_entity_poly.pdbx_seq_one_letter_code
_entity_poly.pdbx_strand_id
1 'polypeptide(L)'
;MTTTLCQFDQFCISKDCPFQHSYPFKLEDYQIPKQPRMTIDLPCYLSEWKYLERAIGNIKTIEDLQKYMASMFTNEKDKREKEITIKELPSFKNLNENEKSIIQNELIPLCKEMIINHQNILLPPPVILYKTGKVMFTRKQSLCLISCMLFGLYSLKLRKDSRKFNEYAQFPFFLFREDSVSITMTQCIIHYFHLIFKEITNDKLMNEIIEIERHSSKLSLKELLNSNKKIIPGDVDNIHGIMEINETENLKADFANKYIGGGVLHGGCVQEEIMFMECPEMFISMITNPVMDDQTTILFKNIIRYVKIKGYGRGIQFNKEFEHLTSNNIVALDALVAYINPKEQYNEQQTLRELNKIFSGVECLSEEDHLIPFISGKWGCGVFGGDWRYKYILQTIICSYVERPFIFTSFHDNEAQSEIEQFKRKIENDNPSISDFIQWLVSFCSNHENLPYLLTSPTIPTASHPFKPQEETNNKCTIV
;
A
#
# COMPACT_ATOMS: atom_id res chain seq x y z
N MET A 1 44.66 -27.89 7.73
CA MET A 1 43.68 -27.10 6.96
C MET A 1 43.82 -25.66 7.40
N THR A 2 44.19 -24.75 6.51
CA THR A 2 44.24 -23.31 6.80
C THR A 2 42.83 -22.84 7.11
N THR A 3 42.51 -22.67 8.39
CA THR A 3 41.22 -22.16 8.83
C THR A 3 41.12 -20.70 8.39
N THR A 4 40.31 -20.47 7.36
CA THR A 4 40.06 -19.13 6.82
C THR A 4 39.14 -18.39 7.81
N LEU A 5 39.47 -17.14 8.13
CA LEU A 5 38.62 -16.29 8.98
C LEU A 5 37.33 -15.93 8.23
N CYS A 6 36.22 -15.87 8.95
CA CYS A 6 34.94 -15.43 8.40
C CYS A 6 35.01 -13.94 8.07
N GLN A 7 34.72 -13.56 6.82
CA GLN A 7 34.70 -12.14 6.43
C GLN A 7 33.61 -11.35 7.16
N PHE A 8 32.52 -12.00 7.58
CA PHE A 8 31.46 -11.37 8.37
C PHE A 8 31.81 -11.25 9.87
N ASP A 9 32.76 -12.06 10.36
CA ASP A 9 33.21 -12.13 11.76
C ASP A 9 32.05 -12.01 12.80
N GLN A 10 32.04 -10.96 13.61
CA GLN A 10 31.02 -10.72 14.64
C GLN A 10 29.60 -10.45 14.09
N PHE A 11 29.44 -10.30 12.78
CA PHE A 11 28.16 -10.13 12.08
C PHE A 11 27.68 -11.41 11.39
N CYS A 12 28.43 -12.52 11.50
CA CYS A 12 27.98 -13.78 10.94
C CYS A 12 26.76 -14.32 11.70
N ILE A 13 25.65 -14.51 10.98
CA ILE A 13 24.39 -15.02 11.56
C ILE A 13 24.19 -16.53 11.37
N SER A 14 25.14 -17.23 10.75
CA SER A 14 25.03 -18.67 10.49
C SER A 14 25.56 -19.50 11.64
N LYS A 15 24.69 -20.31 12.25
CA LYS A 15 25.05 -21.29 13.29
C LYS A 15 26.00 -22.38 12.79
N ASP A 16 25.97 -22.68 11.48
CA ASP A 16 26.73 -23.76 10.83
C ASP A 16 27.87 -23.18 9.96
N CYS A 17 28.30 -21.94 10.23
CA CYS A 17 29.35 -21.28 9.46
C CYS A 17 30.67 -22.06 9.52
N PRO A 18 31.27 -22.46 8.38
CA PRO A 18 32.46 -23.32 8.36
C PRO A 18 33.77 -22.55 8.64
N PHE A 19 33.71 -21.23 8.84
CA PHE A 19 34.86 -20.36 9.03
C PHE A 19 35.17 -20.09 10.51
N GLN A 20 36.42 -19.72 10.83
CA GLN A 20 36.77 -19.27 12.17
C GLN A 20 36.28 -17.83 12.41
N HIS A 21 35.79 -17.56 13.61
CA HIS A 21 35.37 -16.22 14.04
C HIS A 21 36.29 -15.76 15.16
N SER A 22 36.66 -14.48 15.15
CA SER A 22 37.42 -13.84 16.22
C SER A 22 36.61 -13.82 17.53
N TYR A 23 35.29 -13.89 17.40
CA TYR A 23 34.32 -13.74 18.47
C TYR A 23 33.29 -14.89 18.46
N PRO A 24 33.67 -16.13 18.80
CA PRO A 24 32.77 -17.27 18.78
C PRO A 24 31.59 -17.04 19.73
N PHE A 25 30.36 -17.18 19.23
CA PHE A 25 29.15 -17.15 20.05
C PHE A 25 28.80 -18.58 20.44
N LYS A 26 28.74 -18.86 21.75
CA LYS A 26 28.18 -20.11 22.27
C LYS A 26 26.75 -19.85 22.71
N LEU A 27 25.82 -20.63 22.18
CA LEU A 27 24.44 -20.68 22.66
C LEU A 27 24.41 -21.46 23.97
N GLU A 28 24.15 -20.78 25.08
CA GLU A 28 23.77 -21.43 26.33
C GLU A 28 22.27 -21.13 26.56
N ASP A 29 21.48 -22.19 26.72
CA ASP A 29 20.10 -22.22 27.21
C ASP A 29 19.02 -21.34 26.53
N TYR A 30 19.19 -20.93 25.27
CA TYR A 30 18.13 -20.24 24.53
C TYR A 30 17.03 -21.21 24.06
N GLN A 31 15.85 -21.09 24.67
CA GLN A 31 14.64 -21.76 24.21
C GLN A 31 13.82 -20.83 23.33
N ILE A 32 13.57 -21.26 22.10
CA ILE A 32 12.71 -20.53 21.16
C ILE A 32 11.30 -20.47 21.76
N PRO A 33 10.74 -19.26 22.00
CA PRO A 33 9.39 -19.15 22.52
C PRO A 33 8.37 -19.72 21.54
N LYS A 34 7.25 -20.25 22.05
CA LYS A 34 6.16 -20.74 21.20
C LYS A 34 5.45 -19.56 20.55
N GLN A 35 5.44 -19.55 19.22
CA GLN A 35 4.76 -18.52 18.44
C GLN A 35 3.23 -18.75 18.41
N PRO A 36 2.41 -17.70 18.62
CA PRO A 36 0.98 -17.76 18.34
C PRO A 36 0.71 -17.91 16.84
N ARG A 37 -0.20 -18.81 16.45
CA ARG A 37 -0.48 -19.11 15.03
C ARG A 37 -1.07 -17.94 14.22
N MET A 38 -1.63 -16.93 14.89
CA MET A 38 -2.42 -15.86 14.25
C MET A 38 -1.81 -14.46 14.41
N THR A 39 -0.54 -14.37 14.81
CA THR A 39 0.13 -13.09 15.04
C THR A 39 1.29 -12.88 14.10
N ILE A 40 1.74 -11.64 13.94
CA ILE A 40 2.97 -11.33 13.23
C ILE A 40 4.16 -12.09 13.85
N ASP A 41 5.15 -12.35 13.01
CA ASP A 41 6.34 -13.09 13.40
C ASP A 41 7.30 -12.12 14.12
N LEU A 42 7.39 -12.17 15.44
CA LEU A 42 8.38 -11.37 16.16
C LEU A 42 9.79 -11.95 15.97
N PRO A 43 10.84 -11.09 15.92
CA PRO A 43 12.22 -11.54 15.79
C PRO A 43 12.64 -12.58 16.84
N CYS A 44 12.14 -12.46 18.08
CA CYS A 44 12.42 -13.41 19.16
C CYS A 44 11.90 -14.84 18.94
N TYR A 45 11.14 -15.12 17.87
CA TYR A 45 10.73 -16.47 17.49
C TYR A 45 11.68 -17.14 16.48
N LEU A 46 12.66 -16.41 15.95
CA LEU A 46 13.67 -16.98 15.05
C LEU A 46 14.63 -17.89 15.80
N SER A 47 14.98 -19.03 15.20
CA SER A 47 15.90 -19.99 15.82
C SER A 47 17.31 -19.42 16.02
N GLU A 48 17.67 -18.50 15.15
CA GLU A 48 18.93 -17.77 15.10
C GLU A 48 18.87 -16.42 15.84
N TRP A 49 17.77 -16.11 16.55
CA TRP A 49 17.57 -14.79 17.17
C TRP A 49 18.74 -14.32 18.02
N LYS A 50 19.35 -15.20 18.84
CA LYS A 50 20.50 -14.79 19.67
C LYS A 50 21.75 -14.39 18.88
N TYR A 51 21.97 -14.99 17.70
CA TYR A 51 23.02 -14.54 16.80
C TYR A 51 22.66 -13.19 16.16
N LEU A 52 21.40 -13.03 15.72
CA LEU A 52 20.89 -11.79 15.14
C LEU A 52 20.96 -10.64 16.15
N GLU A 53 20.43 -10.82 17.35
CA GLU A 53 20.43 -9.86 18.45
C GLU A 53 21.85 -9.35 18.75
N ARG A 54 22.82 -10.28 18.83
CA ARG A 54 24.23 -9.93 19.02
C ARG A 54 24.79 -9.15 17.85
N ALA A 55 24.63 -9.66 16.62
CA ALA A 55 25.16 -9.04 15.42
C ALA A 55 24.61 -7.60 15.28
N ILE A 56 23.31 -7.42 15.47
CA ILE A 56 22.63 -6.13 15.43
C ILE A 56 23.15 -5.21 16.54
N GLY A 57 23.31 -5.71 17.77
CA GLY A 57 23.90 -4.96 18.89
C GLY A 57 25.30 -4.41 18.59
N ASN A 58 26.07 -5.12 17.77
CA ASN A 58 27.43 -4.74 17.37
C ASN A 58 27.51 -3.74 16.21
N ILE A 59 26.42 -3.49 15.47
CA ILE A 59 26.44 -2.56 14.33
C ILE A 59 26.67 -1.14 14.85
N LYS A 60 27.78 -0.52 14.48
CA LYS A 60 28.10 0.87 14.85
C LYS A 60 28.22 1.76 13.64
N THR A 61 28.56 1.20 12.48
CA THR A 61 28.85 1.95 11.27
C THR A 61 28.01 1.49 10.08
N ILE A 62 27.96 2.29 9.02
CA ILE A 62 27.40 1.87 7.73
C ILE A 62 28.10 0.59 7.23
N GLU A 63 29.42 0.47 7.40
CA GLU A 63 30.16 -0.73 7.01
C GLU A 63 29.72 -1.98 7.80
N ASP A 64 29.46 -1.83 9.10
CA ASP A 64 28.92 -2.91 9.92
C ASP A 64 27.52 -3.33 9.46
N LEU A 65 26.67 -2.35 9.12
CA LEU A 65 25.34 -2.61 8.58
C LEU A 65 25.43 -3.38 7.25
N GLN A 66 26.36 -3.01 6.37
CA GLN A 66 26.61 -3.69 5.10
C GLN A 66 27.07 -5.14 5.33
N LYS A 67 27.98 -5.36 6.30
CA LYS A 67 28.43 -6.71 6.69
C LYS A 67 27.28 -7.56 7.23
N TYR A 68 26.44 -7.00 8.10
CA TYR A 68 25.25 -7.67 8.62
C TYR A 68 24.28 -8.05 7.50
N MET A 69 23.91 -7.09 6.65
CA MET A 69 22.98 -7.32 5.53
C MET A 69 23.55 -8.37 4.56
N ALA A 70 24.83 -8.26 4.20
CA ALA A 70 25.49 -9.26 3.37
C ALA A 70 25.47 -10.64 4.03
N SER A 71 25.76 -10.75 5.34
CA SER A 71 25.66 -12.03 6.05
C SER A 71 24.24 -12.62 6.04
N MET A 72 23.22 -11.77 6.04
CA MET A 72 21.82 -12.18 6.07
C MET A 72 21.33 -12.70 4.72
N PHE A 73 21.73 -12.05 3.62
CA PHE A 73 21.23 -12.32 2.28
C PHE A 73 22.19 -13.12 1.39
N THR A 74 23.42 -13.40 1.84
CA THR A 74 24.29 -14.38 1.16
C THR A 74 23.68 -15.76 1.28
N ASN A 75 23.45 -16.43 0.15
CA ASN A 75 22.86 -17.76 0.14
C ASN A 75 23.84 -18.82 0.70
N GLU A 76 23.32 -19.96 1.17
CA GLU A 76 24.15 -21.00 1.80
C GLU A 76 25.14 -21.68 0.83
N LYS A 77 24.89 -21.62 -0.48
CA LYS A 77 25.80 -22.17 -1.49
C LYS A 77 27.06 -21.29 -1.59
N ASP A 78 26.90 -19.98 -1.71
CA ASP A 78 28.01 -19.02 -1.80
C ASP A 78 28.86 -19.04 -0.51
N LYS A 79 28.22 -19.21 0.65
CA LYS A 79 28.92 -19.43 1.93
C LYS A 79 29.80 -20.69 1.91
N ARG A 80 29.34 -21.77 1.29
CA ARG A 80 30.09 -23.05 1.16
C ARG A 80 31.20 -22.97 0.13
N GLU A 81 30.96 -22.28 -0.99
CA GLU A 81 31.91 -22.09 -2.09
C GLU A 81 32.98 -21.03 -1.76
N LYS A 82 32.86 -20.36 -0.61
CA LYS A 82 33.79 -19.34 -0.09
C LYS A 82 33.83 -18.07 -0.95
N GLU A 83 32.79 -17.80 -1.71
CA GLU A 83 32.64 -16.59 -2.53
C GLU A 83 31.96 -15.46 -1.74
N ILE A 84 32.41 -15.22 -0.50
CA ILE A 84 31.87 -14.12 0.31
C ILE A 84 32.49 -12.82 -0.19
N THR A 85 31.66 -11.88 -0.64
CA THR A 85 32.08 -10.51 -0.97
C THR A 85 31.19 -9.52 -0.22
N ILE A 86 31.78 -8.76 0.70
CA ILE A 86 31.12 -7.59 1.29
C ILE A 86 31.19 -6.47 0.25
N LYS A 87 30.06 -6.22 -0.42
CA LYS A 87 29.92 -5.06 -1.32
C LYS A 87 29.17 -3.96 -0.59
N GLU A 88 29.48 -2.72 -0.95
CA GLU A 88 28.64 -1.58 -0.59
C GLU A 88 27.20 -1.87 -1.02
N LEU A 89 26.22 -1.52 -0.17
CA LEU A 89 24.81 -1.60 -0.56
C LEU A 89 24.62 -0.71 -1.80
N PRO A 90 24.26 -1.27 -2.97
CA PRO A 90 24.25 -0.52 -4.22
C PRO A 90 23.37 0.74 -4.20
N SER A 91 22.28 0.74 -3.42
CA SER A 91 21.45 1.95 -3.27
C SER A 91 22.11 3.07 -2.46
N PHE A 92 23.18 2.77 -1.71
CA PHE A 92 23.92 3.74 -0.90
C PHE A 92 25.00 4.49 -1.69
N LYS A 93 25.40 3.95 -2.85
CA LYS A 93 26.51 4.44 -3.68
C LYS A 93 26.40 5.92 -4.07
N ASN A 94 25.18 6.41 -4.23
CA ASN A 94 24.89 7.79 -4.66
C ASN A 94 24.38 8.70 -3.53
N LEU A 95 24.42 8.24 -2.27
CA LEU A 95 24.00 9.07 -1.14
C LEU A 95 25.02 10.18 -0.87
N ASN A 96 24.53 11.37 -0.56
CA ASN A 96 25.36 12.49 -0.14
C ASN A 96 25.82 12.34 1.32
N GLU A 97 26.78 13.18 1.74
CA GLU A 97 27.36 13.08 3.09
C GLU A 97 26.35 13.36 4.21
N ASN A 98 25.32 14.18 3.96
CA ASN A 98 24.25 14.40 4.93
C ASN A 98 23.38 13.13 5.11
N GLU A 99 22.99 12.48 4.02
CA GLU A 99 22.24 11.21 4.06
C GLU A 99 23.03 10.11 4.77
N LYS A 100 24.33 10.00 4.48
CA LYS A 100 25.23 9.07 5.20
C LYS A 100 25.32 9.40 6.69
N SER A 101 25.41 10.68 7.05
CA SER A 101 25.41 11.12 8.45
C SER A 101 24.12 10.73 9.17
N ILE A 102 22.95 10.92 8.53
CA ILE A 102 21.65 10.50 9.07
C ILE A 102 21.63 8.99 9.29
N ILE A 103 22.09 8.19 8.32
CA ILE A 103 22.12 6.73 8.49
C ILE A 103 22.99 6.36 9.70
N GLN A 104 24.18 6.93 9.77
CA GLN A 104 25.21 6.63 10.75
C GLN A 104 24.80 7.03 12.18
N ASN A 105 24.25 8.22 12.35
CA ASN A 105 24.04 8.85 13.65
C ASN A 105 22.60 8.75 14.15
N GLU A 106 21.64 8.47 13.27
CA GLU A 106 20.21 8.50 13.60
C GLU A 106 19.54 7.15 13.32
N LEU A 107 19.52 6.71 12.05
CA LEU A 107 18.80 5.50 11.64
C LEU A 107 19.34 4.24 12.32
N ILE A 108 20.67 4.01 12.28
CA ILE A 108 21.29 2.82 12.86
C ILE A 108 21.02 2.75 14.37
N PRO A 109 21.32 3.77 15.19
CA PRO A 109 21.02 3.75 16.62
C PRO A 109 19.54 3.50 16.92
N LEU A 110 18.64 4.19 16.20
CA LEU A 110 17.21 4.09 16.42
C LEU A 110 16.67 2.70 16.09
N CYS A 111 17.05 2.14 14.94
CA CYS A 111 16.65 0.78 14.58
C CYS A 111 17.15 -0.25 15.58
N LYS A 112 18.41 -0.14 16.03
CA LYS A 112 18.97 -1.06 17.02
C LYS A 112 18.19 -1.01 18.33
N GLU A 113 17.88 0.18 18.82
CA GLU A 113 17.10 0.36 20.04
C GLU A 113 15.74 -0.31 19.93
N MET A 114 15.03 -0.06 18.82
CA MET A 114 13.70 -0.64 18.58
C MET A 114 13.75 -2.17 18.45
N ILE A 115 14.72 -2.70 17.72
CA ILE A 115 14.86 -4.14 17.49
C ILE A 115 15.25 -4.87 18.77
N ILE A 116 16.18 -4.35 19.56
CA ILE A 116 16.57 -5.03 20.82
C ILE A 116 15.43 -5.00 21.83
N ASN A 117 14.68 -3.91 21.89
CA ASN A 117 13.55 -3.75 22.82
C ASN A 117 12.20 -4.25 22.26
N HIS A 118 12.17 -4.90 21.09
CA HIS A 118 10.93 -5.22 20.39
C HIS A 118 9.92 -6.00 21.25
N GLN A 119 10.38 -6.87 22.15
CA GLN A 119 9.50 -7.62 23.05
C GLN A 119 8.75 -6.71 24.02
N ASN A 120 9.39 -5.66 24.53
CA ASN A 120 8.74 -4.69 25.42
C ASN A 120 7.77 -3.78 24.67
N ILE A 121 7.94 -3.63 23.36
CA ILE A 121 7.16 -2.72 22.50
C ILE A 121 5.97 -3.45 21.86
N LEU A 122 6.17 -4.70 21.45
CA LEU A 122 5.27 -5.45 20.58
C LEU A 122 4.65 -6.69 21.24
N LEU A 123 4.86 -6.94 22.54
CA LEU A 123 4.13 -8.00 23.24
C LEU A 123 2.85 -7.46 23.90
N PRO A 124 1.71 -8.16 23.79
CA PRO A 124 1.52 -9.39 23.00
C PRO A 124 1.64 -9.12 21.48
N PRO A 125 2.14 -10.10 20.68
CA PRO A 125 2.36 -9.89 19.26
C PRO A 125 1.08 -9.44 18.53
N PRO A 126 1.16 -8.44 17.65
CA PRO A 126 0.03 -7.98 16.84
C PRO A 126 -0.61 -9.10 16.02
N VAL A 127 -1.93 -9.07 15.89
CA VAL A 127 -2.71 -10.08 15.16
C VAL A 127 -2.64 -9.83 13.64
N ILE A 128 -2.72 -10.91 12.87
CA ILE A 128 -2.90 -10.87 11.42
C ILE A 128 -4.40 -10.85 11.08
N LEU A 129 -4.79 -9.93 10.22
CA LEU A 129 -6.18 -9.72 9.81
C LEU A 129 -6.58 -10.68 8.68
N TYR A 130 -6.83 -11.96 9.01
CA TYR A 130 -7.37 -12.92 8.04
C TYR A 130 -8.87 -12.70 7.71
N LYS A 131 -9.55 -11.94 8.55
CA LYS A 131 -10.98 -11.59 8.44
C LYS A 131 -11.12 -10.10 8.78
N THR A 132 -12.32 -9.57 8.58
CA THR A 132 -12.68 -8.21 8.99
C THR A 132 -12.27 -7.94 10.43
N GLY A 133 -11.62 -6.80 10.65
CA GLY A 133 -11.09 -6.41 11.95
C GLY A 133 -10.01 -5.36 11.78
N LYS A 134 -9.49 -4.86 12.90
CA LYS A 134 -8.47 -3.80 12.90
C LYS A 134 -7.37 -4.08 13.88
N VAL A 135 -6.18 -3.56 13.56
CA VAL A 135 -5.03 -3.47 14.45
C VAL A 135 -4.67 -2.01 14.63
N MET A 136 -4.25 -1.67 15.83
CA MET A 136 -3.86 -0.31 16.21
C MET A 136 -2.43 -0.35 16.73
N PHE A 137 -1.63 0.61 16.29
CA PHE A 137 -0.24 0.74 16.69
C PHE A 137 0.01 2.17 17.15
N THR A 138 0.75 2.34 18.24
CA THR A 138 1.40 3.63 18.44
C THR A 138 2.45 3.84 17.35
N ARG A 139 2.77 5.10 17.02
CA ARG A 139 3.89 5.39 16.09
C ARG A 139 5.20 4.75 16.52
N LYS A 140 5.44 4.61 17.83
CA LYS A 140 6.60 3.86 18.36
C LYS A 140 6.55 2.38 18.01
N GLN A 141 5.39 1.73 18.08
CA GLN A 141 5.22 0.36 17.64
C GLN A 141 5.43 0.24 16.12
N SER A 142 4.88 1.18 15.34
CA SER A 142 5.06 1.26 13.89
C SER A 142 6.54 1.36 13.51
N LEU A 143 7.27 2.27 14.16
CA LEU A 143 8.72 2.41 14.00
C LEU A 143 9.43 1.09 14.29
N CYS A 144 9.07 0.40 15.37
CA CYS A 144 9.68 -0.88 15.73
C CYS A 144 9.45 -1.97 14.67
N LEU A 145 8.23 -2.06 14.13
CA LEU A 145 7.91 -2.98 13.03
C LEU A 145 8.72 -2.65 11.76
N ILE A 146 8.78 -1.38 11.35
CA ILE A 146 9.52 -0.95 10.16
C ILE A 146 11.03 -1.17 10.34
N SER A 147 11.59 -0.92 11.53
CA SER A 147 12.98 -1.27 11.85
C SER A 147 13.24 -2.77 11.69
N CYS A 148 12.32 -3.62 12.17
CA CYS A 148 12.42 -5.07 11.98
C CYS A 148 12.34 -5.47 10.50
N MET A 149 11.47 -4.82 9.70
CA MET A 149 11.37 -5.04 8.25
C MET A 149 12.68 -4.64 7.55
N LEU A 150 13.23 -3.46 7.84
CA LEU A 150 14.47 -2.96 7.26
C LEU A 150 15.66 -3.87 7.55
N PHE A 151 15.70 -4.50 8.72
CA PHE A 151 16.75 -5.44 9.13
C PHE A 151 16.49 -6.90 8.70
N GLY A 152 15.47 -7.14 7.88
CA GLY A 152 15.17 -8.46 7.30
C GLY A 152 14.62 -9.49 8.29
N LEU A 153 14.10 -9.06 9.43
CA LEU A 153 13.76 -9.95 10.55
C LEU A 153 12.42 -10.69 10.39
N TYR A 154 11.61 -10.33 9.38
CA TYR A 154 10.38 -11.04 9.07
C TYR A 154 10.65 -12.17 8.06
N SER A 155 10.71 -13.41 8.55
CA SER A 155 11.10 -14.58 7.77
C SER A 155 9.91 -15.39 7.25
N LEU A 156 9.93 -15.75 5.95
CA LEU A 156 8.95 -16.66 5.36
C LEU A 156 8.98 -18.06 5.99
N LYS A 157 10.09 -18.45 6.65
CA LYS A 157 10.26 -19.77 7.26
C LYS A 157 9.30 -20.00 8.44
N LEU A 158 8.84 -18.93 9.07
CA LEU A 158 7.92 -19.01 10.22
C LEU A 158 6.46 -19.22 9.79
N ARG A 159 6.13 -18.99 8.50
CA ARG A 159 4.75 -18.98 8.00
C ARG A 159 4.54 -19.95 6.84
N LYS A 160 3.66 -20.94 7.04
CA LYS A 160 3.25 -21.91 6.01
C LYS A 160 2.39 -21.29 4.90
N ASP A 161 1.71 -20.19 5.20
CA ASP A 161 0.80 -19.48 4.30
C ASP A 161 1.36 -18.15 3.81
N SER A 162 2.68 -17.98 3.85
CA SER A 162 3.42 -16.83 3.31
C SER A 162 3.03 -16.45 1.87
N ARG A 163 2.58 -17.42 1.06
CA ARG A 163 2.04 -17.20 -0.30
C ARG A 163 0.78 -16.32 -0.36
N LYS A 164 0.12 -16.09 0.78
CA LYS A 164 -1.01 -15.17 0.88
C LYS A 164 -0.58 -13.72 1.08
N PHE A 165 0.71 -13.44 1.25
CA PHE A 165 1.23 -12.10 1.52
C PHE A 165 2.15 -11.64 0.41
N ASN A 166 2.34 -10.33 0.31
CA ASN A 166 3.17 -9.69 -0.70
C ASN A 166 4.65 -9.67 -0.32
N GLU A 167 5.35 -10.79 -0.45
CA GLU A 167 6.82 -10.91 -0.35
C GLU A 167 7.52 -10.07 0.74
N TYR A 168 6.87 -9.83 1.88
CA TYR A 168 7.31 -8.87 2.91
C TYR A 168 8.69 -9.15 3.49
N ALA A 169 9.15 -10.40 3.42
CA ALA A 169 10.50 -10.80 3.84
C ALA A 169 11.61 -10.21 2.97
N GLN A 170 11.27 -9.75 1.76
CA GLN A 170 12.19 -9.09 0.83
C GLN A 170 12.26 -7.58 1.05
N PHE A 171 11.68 -7.05 2.15
CA PHE A 171 11.68 -5.62 2.40
C PHE A 171 13.05 -4.95 2.22
N PRO A 172 14.19 -5.51 2.68
CA PRO A 172 15.50 -4.88 2.48
C PRO A 172 16.05 -4.96 1.05
N PHE A 173 15.38 -5.64 0.11
CA PHE A 173 15.93 -5.92 -1.22
C PHE A 173 16.18 -4.67 -2.06
N PHE A 174 15.41 -3.59 -1.85
CA PHE A 174 15.67 -2.31 -2.51
C PHE A 174 17.07 -1.76 -2.18
N LEU A 175 17.65 -2.12 -1.02
CA LEU A 175 19.03 -1.73 -0.66
C LEU A 175 20.08 -2.38 -1.57
N PHE A 176 19.74 -3.51 -2.20
CA PHE A 176 20.60 -4.33 -3.04
C PHE A 176 20.53 -3.97 -4.53
N ARG A 177 19.91 -2.83 -4.87
CA ARG A 177 19.61 -2.44 -6.26
C ARG A 177 20.14 -1.04 -6.58
N GLU A 178 20.60 -0.85 -7.81
CA GLU A 178 21.15 0.44 -8.31
C GLU A 178 20.15 1.26 -9.14
N ASP A 179 18.92 0.78 -9.33
CA ASP A 179 17.93 1.51 -10.12
C ASP A 179 17.39 2.75 -9.39
N SER A 180 16.94 3.75 -10.16
CA SER A 180 16.47 5.05 -9.65
C SER A 180 15.32 4.93 -8.65
N VAL A 181 14.45 3.92 -8.83
CA VAL A 181 13.31 3.66 -7.96
C VAL A 181 13.80 3.19 -6.59
N SER A 182 14.72 2.23 -6.57
CA SER A 182 15.30 1.68 -5.34
C SER A 182 16.12 2.71 -4.56
N ILE A 183 16.83 3.60 -5.28
CA ILE A 183 17.54 4.74 -4.69
C ILE A 183 16.54 5.73 -4.08
N THR A 184 15.48 6.10 -4.81
CA THR A 184 14.44 7.00 -4.30
C THR A 184 13.76 6.42 -3.05
N MET A 185 13.42 5.13 -3.06
CA MET A 185 12.88 4.42 -1.90
C MET A 185 13.84 4.49 -0.71
N THR A 186 15.14 4.26 -0.95
CA THR A 186 16.18 4.38 0.09
C THR A 186 16.19 5.77 0.72
N GLN A 187 16.13 6.84 -0.10
CA GLN A 187 16.07 8.22 0.38
C GLN A 187 14.79 8.50 1.19
N CYS A 188 13.65 7.97 0.75
CA CYS A 188 12.38 8.11 1.47
C CYS A 188 12.44 7.45 2.86
N ILE A 189 13.00 6.24 2.96
CA ILE A 189 13.18 5.54 4.24
C ILE A 189 14.17 6.29 5.14
N ILE A 190 15.31 6.76 4.61
CA ILE A 190 16.27 7.58 5.37
C ILE A 190 15.57 8.82 5.93
N HIS A 191 14.77 9.49 5.11
CA HIS A 191 14.04 10.69 5.53
C HIS A 191 12.98 10.40 6.60
N TYR A 192 12.23 9.30 6.47
CA TYR A 192 11.31 8.85 7.52
C TYR A 192 12.03 8.69 8.86
N PHE A 193 13.17 7.99 8.88
CA PHE A 193 13.95 7.82 10.11
C PHE A 193 14.52 9.14 10.63
N HIS A 194 14.94 10.06 9.75
CA HIS A 194 15.42 11.39 10.14
C HIS A 194 14.35 12.20 10.88
N LEU A 195 13.12 12.21 10.34
CA LEU A 195 12.01 12.92 10.96
C LEU A 195 11.58 12.28 12.29
N ILE A 196 11.46 10.96 12.32
CA ILE A 196 11.13 10.25 13.57
C ILE A 196 12.22 10.45 14.63
N PHE A 197 13.50 10.46 14.25
CA PHE A 197 14.59 10.69 15.20
C PHE A 197 14.48 12.07 15.87
N LYS A 198 14.10 13.11 15.12
CA LYS A 198 13.85 14.45 15.68
C LYS A 198 12.66 14.47 16.66
N GLU A 199 11.66 13.63 16.41
CA GLU A 199 10.43 13.55 17.20
C GLU A 199 10.44 12.44 18.26
N ILE A 200 11.54 11.71 18.43
CA ILE A 200 11.56 10.49 19.27
C ILE A 200 11.24 10.76 20.75
N THR A 201 11.53 11.98 21.22
CA THR A 201 11.22 12.46 22.57
C THR A 201 9.85 13.13 22.69
N ASN A 202 9.14 13.30 21.57
CA ASN A 202 7.78 13.83 21.55
C ASN A 202 6.79 12.70 21.87
N ASP A 203 6.56 12.47 23.17
CA ASP A 203 5.65 11.42 23.64
C ASP A 203 4.23 11.56 23.08
N LYS A 204 3.78 12.79 22.78
CA LYS A 204 2.47 13.00 22.18
C LYS A 204 2.42 12.36 20.79
N LEU A 205 3.35 12.72 19.90
CA LEU A 205 3.41 12.17 18.55
C LEU A 205 3.70 10.67 18.57
N MET A 206 4.68 10.22 19.36
CA MET A 206 5.09 8.82 19.38
C MET A 206 4.02 7.86 19.93
N ASN A 207 3.08 8.36 20.73
CA ASN A 207 1.93 7.61 21.25
C ASN A 207 0.64 7.79 20.42
N GLU A 208 0.64 8.63 19.37
CA GLU A 208 -0.48 8.69 18.44
C GLU A 208 -0.71 7.33 17.79
N ILE A 209 -1.99 7.00 17.62
CA ILE A 209 -2.42 5.70 17.11
C ILE A 209 -2.60 5.78 15.61
N ILE A 210 -1.91 4.90 14.89
CA ILE A 210 -2.28 4.54 13.53
C ILE A 210 -3.19 3.32 13.57
N GLU A 211 -4.20 3.29 12.70
CA GLU A 211 -5.12 2.17 12.59
C GLU A 211 -5.00 1.54 11.20
N ILE A 212 -4.91 0.21 11.15
CA ILE A 212 -5.01 -0.57 9.92
C ILE A 212 -6.21 -1.50 10.07
N GLU A 213 -7.24 -1.27 9.28
CA GLU A 213 -8.49 -2.01 9.29
C GLU A 213 -8.63 -2.80 8.00
N ARG A 214 -8.82 -4.12 8.13
CA ARG A 214 -9.34 -4.96 7.05
C ARG A 214 -10.85 -4.83 7.07
N HIS A 215 -11.38 -4.14 6.08
CA HIS A 215 -12.81 -3.89 5.94
C HIS A 215 -13.38 -4.80 4.86
N SER A 216 -14.64 -5.20 5.02
CA SER A 216 -15.35 -5.89 3.95
C SER A 216 -16.84 -5.61 4.07
N SER A 217 -17.39 -5.07 2.99
CA SER A 217 -18.83 -4.83 2.86
C SER A 217 -19.30 -5.31 1.49
N LYS A 218 -20.60 -5.57 1.38
CA LYS A 218 -21.21 -6.12 0.17
C LYS A 218 -22.47 -5.33 -0.17
N LEU A 219 -22.54 -4.95 -1.44
CA LEU A 219 -23.68 -4.32 -2.07
C LEU A 219 -24.27 -5.25 -3.14
N SER A 220 -25.55 -5.56 -3.04
CA SER A 220 -26.25 -6.28 -4.11
C SER A 220 -26.69 -5.33 -5.22
N LEU A 221 -26.71 -5.83 -6.46
CA LEU A 221 -27.25 -5.06 -7.58
C LEU A 221 -28.72 -4.68 -7.35
N LYS A 222 -29.49 -5.53 -6.67
CA LYS A 222 -30.87 -5.27 -6.28
C LYS A 222 -31.02 -4.03 -5.38
N GLU A 223 -30.10 -3.81 -4.46
CA GLU A 223 -30.11 -2.61 -3.61
C GLU A 223 -29.92 -1.33 -4.42
N LEU A 224 -29.02 -1.37 -5.41
CA LEU A 224 -28.80 -0.26 -6.33
C LEU A 224 -30.01 -0.03 -7.25
N LEU A 225 -30.59 -1.11 -7.81
CA LEU A 225 -31.77 -1.03 -8.70
C LEU A 225 -33.05 -0.59 -7.98
N ASN A 226 -33.14 -0.77 -6.66
CA ASN A 226 -34.26 -0.27 -5.86
C ASN A 226 -34.00 1.12 -5.26
N SER A 227 -32.83 1.72 -5.52
CA SER A 227 -32.47 3.01 -4.97
C SER A 227 -33.10 4.16 -5.75
N ASN A 228 -33.89 4.98 -5.05
CA ASN A 228 -34.41 6.25 -5.56
C ASN A 228 -33.44 7.42 -5.33
N LYS A 229 -32.26 7.17 -4.73
CA LYS A 229 -31.22 8.19 -4.59
C LYS A 229 -30.80 8.69 -5.96
N LYS A 230 -30.29 9.91 -5.99
CA LYS A 230 -29.90 10.61 -7.22
C LYS A 230 -28.42 10.43 -7.50
N ILE A 231 -28.06 10.44 -8.77
CA ILE A 231 -26.64 10.52 -9.14
C ILE A 231 -26.12 11.92 -8.79
N ILE A 232 -25.09 11.97 -7.97
CA ILE A 232 -24.34 13.16 -7.59
C ILE A 232 -22.95 13.03 -8.23
N PRO A 233 -22.66 13.78 -9.31
CA PRO A 233 -21.38 13.69 -10.00
C PRO A 233 -20.25 14.17 -9.08
N GLY A 234 -19.11 13.47 -9.11
CA GLY A 234 -17.93 13.90 -8.36
C GLY A 234 -17.31 15.16 -8.94
N ASP A 235 -16.78 16.02 -8.08
CA ASP A 235 -15.98 17.18 -8.44
C ASP A 235 -14.65 16.77 -9.06
N VAL A 236 -14.05 17.64 -9.88
CA VAL A 236 -12.70 17.41 -10.43
C VAL A 236 -11.74 18.40 -9.80
N ASP A 237 -10.68 17.91 -9.15
CA ASP A 237 -9.61 18.77 -8.68
C ASP A 237 -8.58 19.01 -9.79
N ASN A 238 -8.64 20.21 -10.36
CA ASN A 238 -7.79 20.67 -11.44
C ASN A 238 -6.60 21.50 -10.96
N ILE A 239 -6.58 21.89 -9.68
CA ILE A 239 -5.52 22.73 -9.13
C ILE A 239 -4.28 21.88 -8.89
N HIS A 240 -4.47 20.72 -8.24
CA HIS A 240 -3.36 19.81 -7.96
C HIS A 240 -3.19 18.78 -9.07
N GLY A 241 -4.28 18.33 -9.69
CA GLY A 241 -4.29 17.33 -10.77
C GLY A 241 -3.88 15.91 -10.32
N ILE A 242 -3.39 15.74 -9.09
CA ILE A 242 -3.05 14.50 -8.41
C ILE A 242 -3.66 14.52 -7.01
N MET A 243 -3.62 13.40 -6.27
CA MET A 243 -4.20 13.29 -4.92
C MET A 243 -3.39 14.01 -3.83
N GLU A 244 -2.91 15.23 -4.13
CA GLU A 244 -2.20 16.15 -3.24
C GLU A 244 -3.11 17.17 -2.56
N ILE A 245 -4.41 16.89 -2.53
CA ILE A 245 -5.38 17.69 -1.79
C ILE A 245 -4.98 17.65 -0.30
N ASN A 246 -4.59 18.82 0.22
CA ASN A 246 -4.03 19.02 1.56
C ASN A 246 -5.09 19.31 2.62
N GLU A 247 -6.36 19.03 2.34
CA GLU A 247 -7.42 19.20 3.32
C GLU A 247 -7.21 18.21 4.46
N THR A 248 -7.12 18.72 5.69
CA THR A 248 -7.24 17.91 6.90
C THR A 248 -8.62 17.26 6.84
N GLU A 249 -8.70 15.93 6.96
CA GLU A 249 -9.94 15.12 6.82
C GLU A 249 -10.27 14.71 5.37
N ASN A 250 -9.46 13.81 4.81
CA ASN A 250 -9.73 13.17 3.51
C ASN A 250 -9.67 11.64 3.61
N LEU A 251 -10.37 10.96 2.70
CA LEU A 251 -10.23 9.52 2.44
C LEU A 251 -9.63 9.31 1.04
N LYS A 252 -8.31 9.16 0.97
CA LYS A 252 -7.57 8.98 -0.29
C LYS A 252 -7.60 7.54 -0.77
N ALA A 253 -7.88 7.31 -2.04
CA ALA A 253 -7.79 6.00 -2.65
C ALA A 253 -6.31 5.62 -2.89
N ASP A 254 -5.96 4.42 -2.46
CA ASP A 254 -4.79 3.69 -2.94
C ASP A 254 -5.26 2.71 -4.03
N PHE A 255 -4.75 2.86 -5.25
CA PHE A 255 -5.05 2.04 -6.42
C PHE A 255 -4.26 0.73 -6.35
N ALA A 256 -4.63 -0.05 -5.34
CA ALA A 256 -3.83 -1.13 -4.83
C ALA A 256 -3.78 -2.34 -5.76
N ASN A 257 -2.76 -3.16 -5.55
CA ASN A 257 -2.80 -4.57 -5.88
C ASN A 257 -3.55 -5.34 -4.79
N LYS A 258 -4.23 -6.44 -5.14
CA LYS A 258 -4.85 -7.33 -4.14
C LYS A 258 -3.84 -7.86 -3.10
N TYR A 259 -2.58 -7.94 -3.49
CA TYR A 259 -1.44 -8.10 -2.60
C TYR A 259 -0.92 -6.70 -2.23
N ILE A 260 -1.39 -6.19 -1.09
CA ILE A 260 -1.12 -4.82 -0.64
C ILE A 260 0.36 -4.44 -0.70
N GLY A 261 0.65 -3.22 -1.16
CA GLY A 261 1.99 -2.69 -1.45
C GLY A 261 2.49 -3.02 -2.86
N GLY A 262 1.76 -3.82 -3.64
CA GLY A 262 2.06 -4.05 -5.06
C GLY A 262 3.51 -4.45 -5.33
N GLY A 263 4.16 -3.76 -6.26
CA GLY A 263 5.55 -4.01 -6.65
C GLY A 263 6.58 -3.19 -5.87
N VAL A 264 6.24 -2.57 -4.73
CA VAL A 264 7.08 -1.55 -4.07
C VAL A 264 8.50 -2.03 -3.74
N LEU A 265 8.67 -3.33 -3.44
CA LEU A 265 9.96 -3.94 -3.12
C LEU A 265 10.75 -4.40 -4.35
N HIS A 266 10.15 -4.34 -5.55
CA HIS A 266 10.67 -4.92 -6.79
C HIS A 266 10.73 -3.91 -7.95
N GLY A 267 10.68 -2.62 -7.64
CA GLY A 267 10.76 -1.54 -8.63
C GLY A 267 9.42 -1.10 -9.21
N GLY A 268 8.31 -1.56 -8.65
CA GLY A 268 7.00 -0.91 -8.82
C GLY A 268 7.09 0.56 -8.40
N CYS A 269 6.50 1.43 -9.19
CA CYS A 269 6.67 2.88 -9.08
C CYS A 269 5.48 3.63 -9.69
N VAL A 270 4.29 3.05 -9.60
CA VAL A 270 3.04 3.73 -9.95
C VAL A 270 2.39 4.25 -8.67
N GLN A 271 1.08 4.50 -8.70
CA GLN A 271 0.42 5.25 -7.62
C GLN A 271 0.52 4.57 -6.24
N GLU A 272 0.26 3.26 -6.14
CA GLU A 272 0.36 2.51 -4.88
C GLU A 272 1.78 2.56 -4.31
N GLU A 273 2.80 2.21 -5.11
CA GLU A 273 4.16 2.14 -4.59
C GLU A 273 4.72 3.51 -4.20
N ILE A 274 4.38 4.57 -4.95
CA ILE A 274 4.74 5.94 -4.57
C ILE A 274 4.09 6.30 -3.23
N MET A 275 2.81 5.96 -3.03
CA MET A 275 2.11 6.23 -1.77
C MET A 275 2.76 5.49 -0.60
N PHE A 276 3.16 4.23 -0.76
CA PHE A 276 3.89 3.48 0.27
C PHE A 276 5.26 4.09 0.60
N MET A 277 5.98 4.62 -0.40
CA MET A 277 7.25 5.33 -0.18
C MET A 277 7.05 6.66 0.56
N GLU A 278 5.99 7.40 0.22
CA GLU A 278 5.65 8.67 0.86
C GLU A 278 5.09 8.51 2.28
N CYS A 279 4.43 7.38 2.54
CA CYS A 279 3.78 7.03 3.81
C CYS A 279 4.31 5.69 4.37
N PRO A 280 5.57 5.60 4.87
CA PRO A 280 6.17 4.32 5.24
C PRO A 280 5.45 3.53 6.35
N GLU A 281 4.61 4.17 7.16
CA GLU A 281 3.72 3.49 8.11
C GLU A 281 2.80 2.44 7.43
N MET A 282 2.48 2.62 6.15
CA MET A 282 1.65 1.68 5.38
C MET A 282 2.31 0.32 5.15
N PHE A 283 3.65 0.21 5.17
CA PHE A 283 4.37 -1.06 4.98
C PHE A 283 3.97 -2.13 6.01
N ILE A 284 3.48 -1.73 7.18
CA ILE A 284 2.98 -2.63 8.22
C ILE A 284 1.79 -3.47 7.70
N SER A 285 1.01 -2.96 6.73
CA SER A 285 -0.06 -3.75 6.09
C SER A 285 0.47 -5.01 5.41
N MET A 286 1.69 -5.00 4.85
CA MET A 286 2.25 -6.15 4.13
C MET A 286 2.49 -7.38 5.02
N ILE A 287 2.64 -7.19 6.34
CA ILE A 287 2.82 -8.27 7.32
C ILE A 287 1.56 -8.61 8.12
N THR A 288 0.58 -7.68 8.17
CA THR A 288 -0.67 -7.82 8.92
C THR A 288 -1.85 -8.26 8.05
N ASN A 289 -1.82 -8.04 6.74
CA ASN A 289 -2.93 -8.32 5.83
C ASN A 289 -2.54 -9.36 4.76
N PRO A 290 -3.22 -10.51 4.71
CA PRO A 290 -3.16 -11.39 3.54
C PRO A 290 -3.93 -10.77 2.37
N VAL A 291 -3.78 -11.37 1.20
CA VAL A 291 -4.43 -10.99 -0.07
C VAL A 291 -5.90 -10.60 0.10
N MET A 292 -6.31 -9.53 -0.55
CA MET A 292 -7.71 -9.08 -0.61
C MET A 292 -8.52 -10.00 -1.54
N ASP A 293 -9.75 -10.30 -1.14
CA ASP A 293 -10.77 -10.89 -2.02
C ASP A 293 -11.58 -9.78 -2.72
N ASP A 294 -12.61 -10.14 -3.48
CA ASP A 294 -13.41 -9.20 -4.27
C ASP A 294 -14.21 -8.17 -3.44
N GLN A 295 -14.37 -8.36 -2.13
CA GLN A 295 -15.14 -7.49 -1.23
C GLN A 295 -14.28 -6.88 -0.13
N THR A 296 -13.01 -7.23 -0.03
CA THR A 296 -12.12 -6.71 1.02
C THR A 296 -11.45 -5.42 0.58
N THR A 297 -11.40 -4.42 1.45
CA THR A 297 -10.53 -3.25 1.34
C THR A 297 -9.64 -3.14 2.59
N ILE A 298 -8.56 -2.35 2.51
CA ILE A 298 -7.71 -2.06 3.66
C ILE A 298 -7.74 -0.55 3.91
N LEU A 299 -8.28 -0.17 5.05
CA LEU A 299 -8.35 1.22 5.50
C LEU A 299 -7.18 1.50 6.44
N PHE A 300 -6.48 2.60 6.18
CA PHE A 300 -5.46 3.16 7.03
C PHE A 300 -5.97 4.48 7.60
N LYS A 301 -5.94 4.65 8.92
CA LYS A 301 -6.27 5.92 9.57
C LYS A 301 -5.07 6.54 10.23
N ASN A 302 -5.05 7.87 10.23
CA ASN A 302 -4.01 8.68 10.85
C ASN A 302 -2.60 8.37 10.33
N ILE A 303 -2.43 8.15 9.02
CA ILE A 303 -1.11 7.89 8.42
C ILE A 303 -0.44 9.20 8.04
N ILE A 304 0.81 9.39 8.48
CA ILE A 304 1.60 10.55 8.08
C ILE A 304 2.24 10.32 6.71
N ARG A 305 2.15 11.34 5.86
CA ARG A 305 2.98 11.47 4.66
C ARG A 305 4.28 12.16 5.06
N TYR A 306 5.39 11.45 5.00
CA TYR A 306 6.71 11.92 5.47
C TYR A 306 7.51 12.62 4.39
N VAL A 307 7.30 12.25 3.13
CA VAL A 307 8.07 12.78 2.00
C VAL A 307 7.15 13.05 0.82
N LYS A 308 7.56 13.98 -0.04
CA LYS A 308 6.95 14.18 -1.35
C LYS A 308 7.87 13.60 -2.42
N ILE A 309 7.32 12.87 -3.38
CA ILE A 309 8.04 12.38 -4.54
C ILE A 309 7.62 13.24 -5.73
N LYS A 310 8.60 13.63 -6.55
CA LYS A 310 8.36 14.25 -7.86
C LYS A 310 8.45 13.18 -8.93
N GLY A 311 7.74 13.39 -10.04
CA GLY A 311 7.74 12.46 -11.17
C GLY A 311 6.82 11.27 -10.95
N TYR A 312 6.87 10.32 -11.89
CA TYR A 312 6.04 9.12 -11.90
C TYR A 312 6.76 7.99 -12.64
N GLY A 313 6.46 6.74 -12.31
CA GLY A 313 7.13 5.59 -12.90
C GLY A 313 8.63 5.61 -12.63
N ARG A 314 9.44 5.23 -13.63
CA ARG A 314 10.91 5.20 -13.49
C ARG A 314 11.57 6.57 -13.36
N GLY A 315 10.81 7.65 -13.59
CA GLY A 315 11.25 9.03 -13.46
C GLY A 315 11.03 9.64 -12.08
N ILE A 316 10.61 8.85 -11.08
CA ILE A 316 10.45 9.35 -9.71
C ILE A 316 11.76 9.86 -9.12
N GLN A 317 11.66 10.89 -8.29
CA GLN A 317 12.78 11.50 -7.57
C GLN A 317 12.33 11.95 -6.18
N PHE A 318 13.18 11.71 -5.19
CA PHE A 318 13.01 12.24 -3.84
C PHE A 318 12.93 13.78 -3.85
N ASN A 319 11.98 14.38 -3.13
CA ASN A 319 11.82 15.83 -3.13
C ASN A 319 11.09 16.43 -1.90
N LYS A 320 11.60 17.55 -1.39
CA LYS A 320 10.92 18.45 -0.43
C LYS A 320 10.64 17.83 0.95
N GLU A 321 10.76 18.68 1.96
CA GLU A 321 10.27 18.45 3.32
C GLU A 321 8.91 19.15 3.48
N PHE A 322 7.98 18.53 4.21
CA PHE A 322 6.77 19.21 4.64
C PHE A 322 7.08 20.15 5.81
N GLU A 323 6.51 21.36 5.82
CA GLU A 323 6.62 22.25 6.99
C GLU A 323 5.90 21.66 8.20
N HIS A 324 4.81 20.91 7.96
CA HIS A 324 4.01 20.24 8.97
C HIS A 324 3.64 18.82 8.52
N LEU A 325 3.83 17.85 9.41
CA LEU A 325 3.35 16.49 9.18
C LEU A 325 1.82 16.48 9.26
N THR A 326 1.20 16.04 8.18
CA THR A 326 -0.26 15.94 8.08
C THR A 326 -0.65 14.48 8.00
N SER A 327 -1.58 14.08 8.86
CA SER A 327 -2.16 12.75 8.86
C SER A 327 -3.27 12.64 7.82
N ASN A 328 -3.40 11.46 7.22
CA ASN A 328 -4.37 11.16 6.17
C ASN A 328 -5.09 9.85 6.50
N ASN A 329 -6.34 9.72 6.02
CA ASN A 329 -6.98 8.42 5.91
C ASN A 329 -6.84 7.95 4.46
N ILE A 330 -6.46 6.69 4.29
CA ILE A 330 -6.17 6.09 2.98
C ILE A 330 -6.93 4.77 2.91
N VAL A 331 -7.58 4.48 1.79
CA VAL A 331 -8.23 3.18 1.56
C VAL A 331 -7.65 2.51 0.32
N ALA A 332 -7.08 1.33 0.52
CA ALA A 332 -6.58 0.47 -0.53
C ALA A 332 -7.70 -0.41 -1.08
N LEU A 333 -7.90 -0.31 -2.39
CA LEU A 333 -8.87 -1.10 -3.15
C LEU A 333 -8.26 -1.51 -4.50
N ASP A 334 -8.29 -2.80 -4.79
CA ASP A 334 -7.74 -3.36 -6.02
C ASP A 334 -8.76 -3.46 -7.13
N ALA A 335 -8.47 -2.91 -8.33
CA ALA A 335 -9.34 -3.05 -9.50
C ALA A 335 -9.09 -4.37 -10.23
N LEU A 336 -10.04 -4.80 -11.07
CA LEU A 336 -9.81 -5.92 -11.98
C LEU A 336 -8.79 -5.55 -13.06
N VAL A 337 -8.00 -6.56 -13.46
CA VAL A 337 -7.04 -6.43 -14.56
C VAL A 337 -7.77 -6.58 -15.90
N ALA A 338 -8.00 -5.46 -16.58
CA ALA A 338 -8.76 -5.40 -17.82
C ALA A 338 -7.90 -5.54 -19.09
N TYR A 339 -6.59 -5.22 -19.06
CA TYR A 339 -5.75 -5.22 -20.28
C TYR A 339 -5.69 -6.56 -21.03
N ILE A 340 -5.96 -7.68 -20.34
CA ILE A 340 -5.97 -9.03 -20.93
C ILE A 340 -7.18 -9.21 -21.85
N ASN A 341 -8.37 -8.77 -21.40
CA ASN A 341 -9.59 -8.78 -22.19
C ASN A 341 -10.43 -7.53 -21.90
N PRO A 342 -10.11 -6.39 -22.54
CA PRO A 342 -10.71 -5.10 -22.19
C PRO A 342 -12.22 -5.04 -22.31
N LYS A 343 -12.85 -5.91 -23.11
CA LYS A 343 -14.31 -5.92 -23.29
C LYS A 343 -15.05 -6.53 -22.11
N GLU A 344 -14.41 -7.39 -21.32
CA GLU A 344 -15.06 -8.08 -20.21
C GLU A 344 -15.36 -7.14 -19.04
N GLN A 345 -14.65 -6.02 -18.92
CA GLN A 345 -14.87 -5.05 -17.84
C GLN A 345 -16.30 -4.48 -17.80
N TYR A 346 -17.01 -4.59 -18.92
CA TYR A 346 -18.39 -4.11 -19.10
C TYR A 346 -19.45 -5.19 -18.86
N ASN A 347 -19.05 -6.44 -18.61
CA ASN A 347 -20.01 -7.50 -18.31
C ASN A 347 -20.56 -7.36 -16.88
N GLU A 348 -21.76 -7.87 -16.65
CA GLU A 348 -22.48 -7.71 -15.38
C GLU A 348 -21.67 -8.19 -14.16
N GLN A 349 -20.98 -9.33 -14.28
CA GLN A 349 -20.22 -9.90 -13.18
C GLN A 349 -19.03 -9.01 -12.78
N GLN A 350 -18.28 -8.49 -13.75
CA GLN A 350 -17.14 -7.60 -13.50
C GLN A 350 -17.62 -6.23 -13.04
N THR A 351 -18.70 -5.69 -13.61
CA THR A 351 -19.34 -4.46 -13.12
C THR A 351 -19.72 -4.59 -11.66
N LEU A 352 -20.42 -5.66 -11.29
CA LEU A 352 -20.85 -5.87 -9.91
C LEU A 352 -19.67 -6.04 -8.95
N ARG A 353 -18.61 -6.73 -9.38
CA ARG A 353 -17.37 -6.85 -8.62
C ARG A 353 -16.76 -5.48 -8.34
N GLU A 354 -16.56 -4.66 -9.37
CA GLU A 354 -15.96 -3.33 -9.21
C GLU A 354 -16.83 -2.41 -8.36
N LEU A 355 -18.16 -2.44 -8.53
CA LEU A 355 -19.10 -1.71 -7.66
C LEU A 355 -18.99 -2.14 -6.20
N ASN A 356 -18.92 -3.44 -5.92
CA ASN A 356 -18.75 -3.97 -4.56
C ASN A 356 -17.40 -3.54 -3.94
N LYS A 357 -16.33 -3.59 -4.74
CA LYS A 357 -15.00 -3.18 -4.30
C LYS A 357 -14.96 -1.69 -3.93
N ILE A 358 -15.52 -0.83 -4.78
CA ILE A 358 -15.64 0.60 -4.50
C ILE A 358 -16.53 0.81 -3.27
N PHE A 359 -17.66 0.12 -3.17
CA PHE A 359 -18.58 0.24 -2.03
C PHE A 359 -17.89 -0.06 -0.70
N SER A 360 -17.19 -1.19 -0.61
CA SER A 360 -16.38 -1.53 0.57
C SER A 360 -15.32 -0.47 0.88
N GLY A 361 -14.80 0.24 -0.12
CA GLY A 361 -13.84 1.32 0.08
C GLY A 361 -14.46 2.64 0.53
N VAL A 362 -15.63 2.98 0.01
CA VAL A 362 -16.32 4.26 0.25
C VAL A 362 -17.11 4.25 1.56
N GLU A 363 -17.65 3.09 1.96
CA GLU A 363 -18.41 2.90 3.20
C GLU A 363 -17.51 2.66 4.43
N CYS A 364 -16.19 2.53 4.26
CA CYS A 364 -15.29 2.03 5.33
C CYS A 364 -15.11 2.96 6.55
N LEU A 365 -15.54 4.23 6.47
CA LEU A 365 -15.52 5.16 7.60
C LEU A 365 -16.86 5.13 8.36
N SER A 366 -16.83 5.56 9.62
CA SER A 366 -18.04 5.69 10.45
C SER A 366 -19.08 6.60 9.79
N GLU A 367 -20.36 6.42 10.15
CA GLU A 367 -21.44 7.34 9.74
C GLU A 367 -21.15 8.79 10.17
N GLU A 368 -20.50 9.00 11.31
CA GLU A 368 -20.08 10.34 11.78
C GLU A 368 -19.11 11.04 10.82
N ASP A 369 -18.36 10.26 10.03
CA ASP A 369 -17.35 10.73 9.09
C ASP A 369 -17.86 10.73 7.63
N HIS A 370 -19.17 10.66 7.38
CA HIS A 370 -19.73 10.58 6.03
C HIS A 370 -19.42 11.81 5.16
N LEU A 371 -19.17 12.97 5.78
CA LEU A 371 -18.80 14.22 5.09
C LEU A 371 -17.35 14.25 4.61
N ILE A 372 -16.50 13.34 5.09
CA ILE A 372 -15.11 13.24 4.61
C ILE A 372 -15.13 12.84 3.13
N PRO A 373 -14.57 13.66 2.22
CA PRO A 373 -14.59 13.36 0.80
C PRO A 373 -13.77 12.11 0.48
N PHE A 374 -14.31 11.26 -0.39
CA PHE A 374 -13.54 10.22 -1.06
C PHE A 374 -12.76 10.87 -2.20
N ILE A 375 -11.43 10.83 -2.11
CA ILE A 375 -10.51 11.40 -3.08
C ILE A 375 -9.91 10.25 -3.89
N SER A 376 -10.19 10.23 -5.19
CA SER A 376 -9.71 9.17 -6.08
C SER A 376 -9.34 9.75 -7.45
N GLY A 377 -9.29 8.90 -8.47
CA GLY A 377 -8.91 9.25 -9.83
C GLY A 377 -9.10 8.07 -10.76
N LYS A 378 -8.16 7.90 -11.70
CA LYS A 378 -8.12 6.86 -12.73
C LYS A 378 -7.80 5.45 -12.17
N TRP A 379 -8.56 5.03 -11.16
CA TRP A 379 -8.45 3.74 -10.47
C TRP A 379 -8.51 2.56 -11.46
N GLY A 380 -7.47 1.73 -11.48
CA GLY A 380 -7.38 0.57 -12.38
C GLY A 380 -7.19 0.88 -13.86
N CYS A 381 -6.94 2.14 -14.25
CA CYS A 381 -6.90 2.54 -15.67
C CYS A 381 -5.50 2.65 -16.27
N GLY A 382 -4.46 2.55 -15.44
CA GLY A 382 -3.05 2.54 -15.88
C GLY A 382 -2.61 1.14 -16.28
N VAL A 383 -1.72 0.54 -15.47
CA VAL A 383 -1.18 -0.81 -15.69
C VAL A 383 -2.28 -1.88 -15.82
N PHE A 384 -3.43 -1.69 -15.17
CA PHE A 384 -4.55 -2.64 -15.24
C PHE A 384 -5.44 -2.45 -16.48
N GLY A 385 -5.29 -1.37 -17.24
CA GLY A 385 -5.93 -1.17 -18.55
C GLY A 385 -7.44 -0.96 -18.53
N GLY A 386 -8.02 -0.57 -17.40
CA GLY A 386 -9.43 -0.19 -17.30
C GLY A 386 -9.76 1.10 -18.06
N ASP A 387 -11.02 1.22 -18.46
CA ASP A 387 -11.57 2.44 -19.06
C ASP A 387 -11.88 3.48 -17.97
N TRP A 388 -11.23 4.63 -18.04
CA TRP A 388 -11.36 5.68 -17.03
C TRP A 388 -12.75 6.31 -16.98
N ARG A 389 -13.46 6.42 -18.11
CA ARG A 389 -14.83 6.98 -18.15
C ARG A 389 -15.76 6.05 -17.39
N TYR A 390 -15.62 4.76 -17.67
CA TYR A 390 -16.39 3.72 -17.02
C TYR A 390 -16.10 3.65 -15.51
N LYS A 391 -14.81 3.64 -15.13
CA LYS A 391 -14.38 3.65 -13.73
C LYS A 391 -14.79 4.91 -12.98
N TYR A 392 -14.81 6.09 -13.62
CA TYR A 392 -15.36 7.31 -13.03
C TYR A 392 -16.87 7.16 -12.74
N ILE A 393 -17.63 6.61 -13.69
CA ILE A 393 -19.07 6.36 -13.49
C ILE A 393 -19.31 5.39 -12.33
N LEU A 394 -18.59 4.26 -12.27
CA LEU A 394 -18.79 3.29 -11.18
C LEU A 394 -18.50 3.91 -9.81
N GLN A 395 -17.44 4.72 -9.71
CA GLN A 395 -17.12 5.46 -8.48
C GLN A 395 -18.23 6.47 -8.14
N THR A 396 -18.71 7.21 -9.13
CA THR A 396 -19.81 8.18 -8.98
C THR A 396 -21.09 7.51 -8.47
N ILE A 397 -21.48 6.37 -9.03
CA ILE A 397 -22.66 5.61 -8.61
C ILE A 397 -22.57 5.25 -7.12
N ILE A 398 -21.42 4.72 -6.69
CA ILE A 398 -21.25 4.28 -5.31
C ILE A 398 -21.17 5.46 -4.35
N CYS A 399 -20.41 6.51 -4.67
CA CYS A 399 -20.35 7.70 -3.82
C CYS A 399 -21.73 8.37 -3.69
N SER A 400 -22.52 8.39 -4.78
CA SER A 400 -23.92 8.85 -4.74
C SER A 400 -24.81 7.97 -3.87
N TYR A 401 -24.62 6.65 -3.93
CA TYR A 401 -25.39 5.69 -3.14
C TYR A 401 -25.10 5.81 -1.65
N VAL A 402 -23.82 5.97 -1.28
CA VAL A 402 -23.37 6.14 0.11
C VAL A 402 -23.55 7.58 0.60
N GLU A 403 -23.83 8.52 -0.30
CA GLU A 403 -23.95 9.97 -0.03
C GLU A 403 -22.65 10.57 0.52
N ARG A 404 -21.50 10.07 0.03
CA ARG A 404 -20.17 10.60 0.35
C ARG A 404 -19.71 11.57 -0.75
N PRO A 405 -19.20 12.77 -0.42
CA PRO A 405 -18.61 13.67 -1.40
C PRO A 405 -17.48 12.97 -2.18
N PHE A 406 -17.42 13.18 -3.49
CA PHE A 406 -16.45 12.52 -4.37
C PHE A 406 -15.61 13.57 -5.09
N ILE A 407 -14.29 13.48 -4.95
CA ILE A 407 -13.33 14.30 -5.68
C ILE A 407 -12.47 13.39 -6.57
N PHE A 408 -12.49 13.68 -7.87
CA PHE A 408 -11.73 12.97 -8.88
C PHE A 408 -10.51 13.76 -9.33
N THR A 409 -9.36 13.11 -9.41
CA THR A 409 -8.13 13.67 -9.94
C THR A 409 -7.84 13.04 -11.32
N SER A 410 -7.66 13.88 -12.34
CA SER A 410 -7.53 13.44 -13.73
C SER A 410 -6.09 13.08 -14.14
N PHE A 411 -5.12 13.33 -13.25
CA PHE A 411 -3.68 13.25 -13.53
C PHE A 411 -3.24 14.25 -14.62
N HIS A 412 -3.65 15.52 -14.45
CA HIS A 412 -3.43 16.62 -15.40
C HIS A 412 -3.98 16.36 -16.82
N ASP A 413 -5.05 15.57 -16.92
CA ASP A 413 -5.73 15.29 -18.18
C ASP A 413 -6.89 16.27 -18.38
N ASN A 414 -6.63 17.29 -19.21
CA ASN A 414 -7.58 18.37 -19.51
C ASN A 414 -8.80 17.87 -20.33
N GLU A 415 -8.64 16.80 -21.13
CA GLU A 415 -9.74 16.23 -21.90
C GLU A 415 -10.70 15.52 -20.95
N ALA A 416 -10.15 14.67 -20.07
CA ALA A 416 -10.94 14.00 -19.04
C ALA A 416 -11.66 15.00 -18.12
N GLN A 417 -10.98 16.08 -17.74
CA GLN A 417 -11.59 17.19 -16.99
C GLN A 417 -12.80 17.77 -17.74
N SER A 418 -12.61 18.18 -19.00
CA SER A 418 -13.69 18.82 -19.78
C SER A 418 -14.90 17.91 -19.95
N GLU A 419 -14.66 16.62 -20.17
CA GLU A 419 -15.74 15.64 -20.27
C GLU A 419 -16.49 15.45 -18.95
N ILE A 420 -15.79 15.38 -17.82
CA ILE A 420 -16.44 15.28 -16.51
C ILE A 420 -17.23 16.55 -16.20
N GLU A 421 -16.73 17.74 -16.53
CA GLU A 421 -17.46 19.00 -16.34
C GLU A 421 -18.72 19.10 -17.22
N GLN A 422 -18.69 18.54 -18.42
CA GLN A 422 -19.87 18.42 -19.28
C GLN A 422 -20.88 17.43 -18.71
N PHE A 423 -20.40 16.25 -18.29
CA PHE A 423 -21.22 15.24 -17.63
C PHE A 423 -21.89 15.77 -16.37
N LYS A 424 -21.12 16.44 -15.50
CA LYS A 424 -21.60 17.05 -14.25
C LYS A 424 -22.76 18.01 -14.52
N ARG A 425 -22.58 18.99 -15.41
CA ARG A 425 -23.65 19.94 -15.78
C ARG A 425 -24.90 19.24 -16.29
N LYS A 426 -24.73 18.16 -17.07
CA LYS A 426 -25.86 17.38 -17.56
C LYS A 426 -26.60 16.68 -16.42
N ILE A 427 -25.88 15.95 -15.57
CA ILE A 427 -26.47 15.21 -14.45
C ILE A 427 -27.13 16.13 -13.43
N GLU A 428 -26.55 17.30 -13.13
CA GLU A 428 -27.15 18.28 -12.22
C GLU A 428 -28.49 18.83 -12.75
N ASN A 429 -28.62 18.99 -14.07
CA ASN A 429 -29.88 19.42 -14.71
C ASN A 429 -30.91 18.28 -14.79
N ASP A 430 -30.45 17.08 -15.14
CA ASP A 430 -31.32 15.94 -15.47
C ASP A 430 -31.71 15.12 -14.23
N ASN A 431 -30.85 15.10 -13.21
CA ASN A 431 -31.04 14.46 -11.90
C ASN A 431 -31.59 13.01 -11.94
N PRO A 432 -30.95 12.08 -12.69
CA PRO A 432 -31.40 10.70 -12.80
C PRO A 432 -31.33 9.96 -11.46
N SER A 433 -32.23 8.98 -11.28
CA SER A 433 -32.11 8.03 -10.18
C SER A 433 -30.94 7.07 -10.43
N ILE A 434 -30.36 6.52 -9.35
CA ILE A 434 -29.33 5.48 -9.46
C ILE A 434 -29.86 4.27 -10.24
N SER A 435 -31.12 3.88 -9.99
CA SER A 435 -31.77 2.77 -10.70
C SER A 435 -31.82 2.98 -12.21
N ASP A 436 -32.35 4.13 -12.67
CA ASP A 436 -32.44 4.44 -14.11
C ASP A 436 -31.05 4.51 -14.75
N PHE A 437 -30.09 5.08 -14.03
CA PHE A 437 -28.74 5.28 -14.53
C PHE A 437 -27.98 3.96 -14.71
N ILE A 438 -28.13 3.00 -13.79
CA ILE A 438 -27.50 1.68 -13.92
C ILE A 438 -28.12 0.88 -15.07
N GLN A 439 -29.45 0.91 -15.21
CA GLN A 439 -30.11 0.22 -16.33
C GLN A 439 -29.66 0.79 -17.67
N TRP A 440 -29.55 2.12 -17.78
CA TRP A 440 -28.96 2.78 -18.93
C TRP A 440 -27.50 2.36 -19.16
N LEU A 441 -26.66 2.37 -18.12
CA LEU A 441 -25.25 2.03 -18.22
C LEU A 441 -25.04 0.62 -18.79
N VAL A 442 -25.79 -0.36 -18.28
CA VAL A 442 -25.70 -1.76 -18.78
C VAL A 442 -26.13 -1.85 -20.23
N SER A 443 -27.24 -1.19 -20.61
CA SER A 443 -27.69 -1.15 -22.00
C SER A 443 -26.68 -0.44 -22.91
N PHE A 444 -26.12 0.70 -22.49
CA PHE A 444 -25.16 1.47 -23.25
C PHE A 444 -23.86 0.69 -23.50
N CYS A 445 -23.35 0.03 -22.47
CA CYS A 445 -22.12 -0.76 -22.54
C CYS A 445 -22.26 -2.04 -23.38
N SER A 446 -23.47 -2.47 -23.72
CA SER A 446 -23.68 -3.61 -24.65
C SER A 446 -23.20 -3.32 -26.08
N ASN A 447 -23.14 -2.05 -26.48
CA ASN A 447 -22.55 -1.62 -27.73
C ASN A 447 -21.21 -0.89 -27.49
N HIS A 448 -20.11 -1.62 -27.68
CA HIS A 448 -18.76 -1.12 -27.40
C HIS A 448 -18.33 0.08 -28.25
N GLU A 449 -18.95 0.34 -29.40
CA GLU A 449 -18.61 1.50 -30.25
C GLU A 449 -18.97 2.83 -29.57
N ASN A 450 -19.90 2.81 -28.62
CA ASN A 450 -20.38 4.00 -27.94
C ASN A 450 -19.53 4.40 -26.73
N LEU A 451 -18.64 3.53 -26.24
CA LEU A 451 -17.87 3.73 -25.00
C LEU A 451 -17.05 5.03 -24.94
N PRO A 452 -16.42 5.52 -26.03
CA PRO A 452 -15.74 6.81 -26.01
C PRO A 452 -16.65 8.00 -25.66
N TYR A 453 -17.97 7.86 -25.86
CA TYR A 453 -18.97 8.90 -25.63
C TYR A 453 -19.74 8.71 -24.32
N LEU A 454 -19.28 7.83 -23.43
CA LEU A 454 -20.03 7.44 -22.23
C LEU A 454 -20.45 8.64 -21.36
N LEU A 455 -19.54 9.59 -21.12
CA LEU A 455 -19.81 10.78 -20.30
C LEU A 455 -20.58 11.88 -21.04
N THR A 456 -20.54 11.89 -22.37
CA THR A 456 -21.14 12.93 -23.21
C THR A 456 -22.41 12.45 -23.93
N SER A 457 -22.84 11.23 -23.66
CA SER A 457 -23.94 10.57 -24.36
C SER A 457 -25.25 11.36 -24.22
N PRO A 458 -25.95 11.66 -25.33
CA PRO A 458 -27.24 12.32 -25.28
C PRO A 458 -28.31 11.41 -24.63
N THR A 459 -28.08 10.10 -24.59
CA THR A 459 -29.04 9.08 -24.11
C THR A 459 -29.04 8.86 -22.60
N ILE A 460 -28.16 9.54 -21.84
CA ILE A 460 -28.19 9.53 -20.37
C ILE A 460 -29.61 9.89 -19.89
N PRO A 461 -30.20 9.11 -18.95
CA PRO A 461 -31.58 9.32 -18.51
C PRO A 461 -31.74 10.60 -17.71
N THR A 462 -32.98 11.07 -17.62
CA THR A 462 -33.36 12.25 -16.82
C THR A 462 -34.53 11.92 -15.91
N ALA A 463 -34.74 12.71 -14.85
CA ALA A 463 -35.87 12.55 -13.95
C ALA A 463 -37.23 12.68 -14.67
N SER A 464 -37.27 13.45 -15.77
CA SER A 464 -38.48 13.63 -16.59
C SER A 464 -38.64 12.56 -17.68
N HIS A 465 -37.53 11.96 -18.12
CA HIS A 465 -37.47 10.92 -19.14
C HIS A 465 -36.62 9.75 -18.60
N PRO A 466 -37.20 8.92 -17.71
CA PRO A 466 -36.50 7.77 -17.14
C PRO A 466 -36.13 6.79 -18.24
N PHE A 467 -35.05 6.03 -18.02
CA PHE A 467 -34.61 5.01 -18.96
C PHE A 467 -35.69 3.94 -19.07
N LYS A 468 -36.12 3.63 -20.29
CA LYS A 468 -37.03 2.52 -20.56
C LYS A 468 -36.21 1.42 -21.22
N PRO A 469 -35.96 0.29 -20.55
CA PRO A 469 -35.34 -0.86 -21.19
C PRO A 469 -36.16 -1.22 -22.43
N GLN A 470 -35.49 -1.45 -23.56
CA GLN A 470 -36.19 -2.05 -24.69
C GLN A 470 -36.61 -3.46 -24.27
N GLU A 471 -37.91 -3.76 -24.32
CA GLU A 471 -38.41 -5.14 -24.24
C GLU A 471 -37.96 -5.87 -25.51
N GLU A 472 -36.71 -6.35 -25.57
CA GLU A 472 -36.27 -7.20 -26.67
C GLU A 472 -36.40 -8.68 -26.33
N THR A 473 -37.39 -9.27 -26.99
CA THR A 473 -37.51 -10.67 -27.43
C THR A 473 -36.24 -11.51 -27.30
N ASN A 474 -36.32 -12.59 -26.51
CA ASN A 474 -35.50 -13.80 -26.57
C ASN A 474 -33.96 -13.66 -26.54
N ASN A 475 -33.40 -13.96 -25.37
CA ASN A 475 -32.04 -14.46 -25.13
C ASN A 475 -30.88 -13.50 -25.41
N LYS A 476 -30.69 -12.48 -24.55
CA LYS A 476 -29.45 -12.16 -23.80
C LYS A 476 -29.63 -10.82 -23.06
N CYS A 477 -29.12 -10.74 -21.83
CA CYS A 477 -29.20 -9.60 -20.90
C CYS A 477 -30.62 -9.26 -20.39
N THR A 478 -31.14 -10.11 -19.52
CA THR A 478 -32.12 -9.70 -18.51
C THR A 478 -31.40 -9.71 -17.17
N ILE A 479 -31.21 -8.53 -16.58
CA ILE A 479 -30.71 -8.39 -15.21
C ILE A 479 -31.79 -8.95 -14.29
N VAL A 480 -31.56 -10.14 -13.72
CA VAL A 480 -32.39 -10.73 -12.64
C VAL A 480 -31.48 -11.20 -11.53
#